data_AF-A0A1B6EAT7-F1
#
_entry.id   AF-A0A1B6EAT7-F1
#
_cell.length_a   1.000
_cell.length_b   1.000
_cell.length_c   1.000
_cell.angle_alpha   90.00
_cell.angle_beta   90.00
_cell.angle_gamma   90.00
#
_symmetry.space_group_name_H-M   'P 1'
#
loop_
_entity.id
_entity.type
_entity.pdbx_description
1 polymer ?
#
loop_
_entity_poly.entity_id
_entity_poly.type
_entity_poly.pdbx_seq_one_letter_code
_entity_poly.pdbx_strand_id
1 'polypeptide(L)'
;GMPLHESIIFWKEEYSKPNSGCHSGCSHSWQKDSSRYEYSIRHLYGLEGGRKNYTASSCAKIINSAIGSTFQGGCPFAQEEQHLFLNLNVSVRTNEEAYKQIIDLKRKNKPEDACFLYSKELAHHVCPQQVWNYDTLHKGPVKFYCRLINLITKPKEVH
;
A
#
# COMPACT_ATOMS: atom_id res chain seq x y z
N GLY A 1 1.05 12.08 8.16
CA GLY A 1 2.14 11.30 7.56
C GLY A 1 3.17 11.03 8.63
N MET A 2 4.01 10.01 8.48
CA MET A 2 5.02 9.63 9.47
C MET A 2 6.09 10.75 9.59
N PRO A 3 6.32 11.35 10.77
CA PRO A 3 7.41 12.29 11.01
C PRO A 3 8.78 11.67 10.72
N LEU A 4 9.77 12.51 10.39
CA LEU A 4 11.13 12.04 10.07
C LEU A 4 11.74 11.20 11.19
N HIS A 5 11.62 11.65 12.45
CA HIS A 5 12.23 10.96 13.58
C HIS A 5 11.62 9.56 13.78
N GLU A 6 10.30 9.42 13.64
CA GLU A 6 9.62 8.12 13.68
C GLU A 6 10.05 7.24 12.50
N SER A 7 10.23 7.80 11.31
CA SER A 7 10.70 7.04 10.15
C SER A 7 12.11 6.50 10.34
N ILE A 8 13.01 7.28 10.93
CA ILE A 8 14.37 6.83 11.26
C ILE A 8 14.32 5.69 12.27
N ILE A 9 13.49 5.81 13.32
CA ILE A 9 13.32 4.75 14.33
C ILE A 9 12.77 3.49 13.69
N PHE A 10 11.70 3.59 12.90
CA PHE A 10 11.08 2.47 12.21
C PHE A 10 12.08 1.71 11.33
N TRP A 11 12.81 2.41 10.46
CA TRP A 11 13.79 1.77 9.58
C TRP A 11 14.99 1.23 10.32
N LYS A 12 15.41 1.88 11.42
CA LYS A 12 16.43 1.35 12.31
C LYS A 12 16.04 0.01 12.90
N GLU A 13 14.84 -0.09 13.43
CA GLU A 13 14.33 -1.34 13.99
C GLU A 13 14.24 -2.42 12.92
N GLU A 14 13.70 -2.10 11.74
CA GLU A 14 13.54 -3.07 10.64
C GLU A 14 14.89 -3.59 10.14
N TYR A 15 15.83 -2.71 9.81
CA TYR A 15 17.16 -3.10 9.29
C TYR A 15 18.14 -3.58 10.37
N SER A 16 17.73 -3.59 11.64
CA SER A 16 18.47 -4.24 12.72
C SER A 16 18.05 -5.69 12.94
N LYS A 17 16.93 -6.14 12.34
CA LYS A 17 16.49 -7.53 12.42
C LYS A 17 17.48 -8.45 11.70
N PRO A 18 17.64 -9.71 12.14
CA PRO A 18 18.49 -10.67 11.44
C PRO A 18 18.04 -10.84 9.98
N ASN A 19 18.99 -10.88 9.04
CA ASN A 19 18.75 -11.07 7.60
C ASN A 19 18.32 -12.51 7.25
N SER A 20 17.48 -13.16 8.07
CA SER A 20 17.09 -14.56 7.92
C SER A 20 16.26 -14.85 6.67
N GLY A 21 15.73 -13.82 5.99
CA GLY A 21 14.96 -13.95 4.74
C GLY A 21 15.70 -13.53 3.47
N CYS A 22 16.96 -13.09 3.55
CA CYS A 22 17.70 -12.61 2.38
C CYS A 22 18.47 -13.77 1.71
N HIS A 23 17.86 -14.40 0.71
CA HIS A 23 18.47 -15.51 -0.05
C HIS A 23 19.74 -15.12 -0.84
N SER A 24 20.05 -13.83 -0.96
CA SER A 24 21.14 -13.31 -1.80
C SER A 24 22.47 -13.07 -1.08
N GLY A 25 22.68 -13.61 0.13
CA GLY A 25 23.95 -13.43 0.86
C GLY A 25 24.22 -11.97 1.26
N CYS A 26 23.17 -11.16 1.35
CA CYS A 26 23.30 -9.75 1.65
C CYS A 26 23.70 -9.52 3.11
N SER A 27 24.72 -8.69 3.34
CA SER A 27 25.29 -8.43 4.67
C SER A 27 24.89 -7.07 5.26
N HIS A 28 23.89 -6.43 4.66
CA HIS A 28 23.43 -5.10 5.04
C HIS A 28 22.77 -5.13 6.43
N SER A 29 23.13 -4.19 7.28
CA SER A 29 22.49 -4.03 8.60
C SER A 29 22.54 -2.57 9.02
N TRP A 30 21.61 -2.16 9.87
CA TRP A 30 21.62 -0.79 10.38
C TRP A 30 22.96 -0.45 11.07
N GLN A 31 23.53 -1.39 11.83
CA GLN A 31 24.81 -1.21 12.53
C GLN A 31 25.98 -0.90 11.59
N LYS A 32 25.97 -1.44 10.37
CA LYS A 32 27.05 -1.23 9.39
C LYS A 32 26.80 -0.01 8.51
N ASP A 33 25.53 0.25 8.17
CA ASP A 33 25.16 1.18 7.09
C ASP A 33 24.29 2.37 7.57
N SER A 34 24.22 2.63 8.89
CA SER A 34 23.34 3.66 9.49
C SER A 34 23.40 5.01 8.78
N SER A 35 24.61 5.55 8.57
CA SER A 35 24.79 6.86 7.90
C SER A 35 24.18 6.89 6.49
N ARG A 36 24.28 5.78 5.75
CA ARG A 36 23.72 5.67 4.40
C ARG A 36 22.19 5.62 4.44
N TYR A 37 21.62 4.89 5.39
CA TYR A 37 20.17 4.83 5.58
C TYR A 37 19.61 6.17 6.04
N GLU A 38 20.21 6.79 7.04
CA GLU A 38 19.77 8.11 7.55
C GLU A 38 19.82 9.18 6.48
N TYR A 39 20.91 9.25 5.71
CA TYR A 39 21.00 10.16 4.56
C TYR A 39 19.88 9.90 3.55
N SER A 40 19.64 8.62 3.20
CA SER A 40 18.61 8.25 2.22
C SER A 40 17.20 8.60 2.71
N ILE A 41 16.89 8.34 3.97
CA ILE A 41 15.61 8.70 4.60
C ILE A 41 15.47 10.23 4.58
N ARG A 42 16.45 10.98 5.08
CA ARG A 42 16.41 12.45 5.08
C ARG A 42 16.28 13.02 3.67
N HIS A 43 16.88 12.39 2.66
CA HIS A 43 16.71 12.76 1.26
C HIS A 43 15.27 12.60 0.78
N LEU A 44 14.59 11.50 1.14
CA LEU A 44 13.16 11.30 0.82
C LEU A 44 12.25 12.36 1.46
N TYR A 45 12.65 12.90 2.61
CA TYR A 45 11.98 14.04 3.27
C TYR A 45 12.41 15.40 2.71
N GLY A 46 13.23 15.45 1.65
CA GLY A 46 13.68 16.68 1.00
C GLY A 46 14.73 17.46 1.81
N LEU A 47 15.42 16.83 2.75
CA LEU A 47 16.38 17.49 3.64
C LEU A 47 17.84 17.35 3.18
N GLU A 48 18.11 16.47 2.21
CA GLU A 48 19.44 16.20 1.68
C GLU A 48 19.49 16.35 0.15
N GLY A 49 20.69 16.52 -0.41
CA GLY A 49 20.90 16.62 -1.86
C GLY A 49 20.06 17.74 -2.49
N GLY A 50 19.40 17.47 -3.63
CA GLY A 50 18.57 18.44 -4.35
C GLY A 50 17.27 18.87 -3.67
N ARG A 51 17.04 18.49 -2.40
CA ARG A 51 15.91 18.91 -1.55
C ARG A 51 14.54 18.86 -2.24
N LYS A 52 14.32 17.78 -3.00
CA LYS A 52 13.09 17.59 -3.76
C LYS A 52 11.92 17.30 -2.82
N ASN A 53 10.76 17.87 -3.13
CA ASN A 53 9.51 17.50 -2.48
C ASN A 53 8.95 16.22 -3.14
N TYR A 54 9.31 15.06 -2.59
CA TYR A 54 8.87 13.78 -3.11
C TYR A 54 7.39 13.54 -2.78
N THR A 55 6.55 13.46 -3.81
CA THR A 55 5.13 13.11 -3.66
C THR A 55 4.94 11.59 -3.71
N ALA A 56 3.97 11.09 -2.95
CA ALA A 56 3.56 9.69 -3.04
C ALA A 56 3.15 9.32 -4.47
N SER A 57 3.49 8.11 -4.89
CA SER A 57 3.18 7.61 -6.24
C SER A 57 1.68 7.48 -6.45
N SER A 58 1.21 7.88 -7.65
CA SER A 58 -0.16 7.64 -8.09
C SER A 58 -0.39 6.19 -8.50
N CYS A 59 -1.65 5.75 -8.57
CA CYS A 59 -2.02 4.43 -9.10
C CYS A 59 -1.42 4.20 -10.49
N ALA A 60 -1.63 5.15 -11.43
CA ALA A 60 -1.06 5.08 -12.78
C ALA A 60 0.46 4.88 -12.78
N LYS A 61 1.21 5.60 -11.93
CA LYS A 61 2.66 5.42 -11.83
C LYS A 61 3.02 4.03 -11.31
N ILE A 62 2.33 3.53 -10.29
CA ILE A 62 2.60 2.21 -9.70
C ILE A 62 2.27 1.09 -10.68
N ILE A 63 1.15 1.20 -11.40
CA ILE A 63 0.73 0.22 -12.41
C ILE A 63 1.73 0.15 -13.56
N ASN A 64 2.21 1.32 -14.02
CA ASN A 64 3.12 1.39 -15.17
C ASN A 64 4.61 1.20 -14.81
N SER A 65 4.96 1.18 -13.53
CA SER A 65 6.34 0.91 -13.11
C SER A 65 6.61 -0.59 -13.26
N ALA A 66 7.52 -0.95 -14.15
CA ALA A 66 7.88 -2.35 -14.39
C ALA A 66 8.38 -3.00 -13.09
N ILE A 67 7.64 -4.00 -12.61
CA ILE A 67 8.06 -4.86 -11.51
C ILE A 67 8.98 -5.90 -12.15
N GLY A 68 10.30 -5.74 -12.02
CA GLY A 68 11.22 -6.81 -12.36
C GLY A 68 10.90 -8.06 -11.53
N SER A 69 11.24 -9.26 -12.02
CA SER A 69 10.95 -10.55 -11.38
C SER A 69 11.49 -10.73 -9.96
N THR A 70 12.30 -9.79 -9.47
CA THR A 70 12.92 -9.75 -8.14
C THR A 70 12.41 -8.61 -7.24
N PHE A 71 11.52 -7.74 -7.72
CA PHE A 71 11.07 -6.57 -6.97
C PHE A 71 9.80 -6.85 -6.14
N GLN A 72 9.89 -6.72 -4.82
CA GLN A 72 8.73 -6.56 -3.95
C GLN A 72 8.13 -5.17 -4.19
N GLY A 73 6.98 -5.10 -4.87
CA GLY A 73 6.26 -3.84 -5.11
C GLY A 73 5.23 -3.96 -6.24
N GLY A 74 4.46 -2.88 -6.46
CA GLY A 74 3.51 -2.78 -7.56
C GLY A 74 2.03 -2.75 -7.16
N CYS A 75 1.16 -2.79 -8.16
CA CYS A 75 -0.29 -2.84 -7.96
C CYS A 75 -0.76 -4.31 -7.85
N PRO A 76 -1.32 -4.76 -6.71
CA PRO A 76 -1.77 -6.15 -6.57
C PRO A 76 -2.82 -6.54 -7.62
N PHE A 77 -3.67 -5.59 -8.01
CA PHE A 77 -4.70 -5.80 -9.02
C PHE A 77 -4.13 -5.95 -10.44
N ALA A 78 -2.87 -5.58 -10.68
CA ALA A 78 -2.17 -5.79 -11.94
C ALA A 78 -1.24 -7.02 -11.96
N GLN A 79 -1.01 -7.68 -10.81
CA GLN A 79 -0.16 -8.88 -10.70
C GLN A 79 -0.92 -10.16 -11.09
N GLU A 80 -0.38 -11.35 -10.80
CA GLU A 80 -1.09 -12.62 -11.05
C GLU A 80 -2.28 -12.82 -10.10
N GLU A 81 -3.26 -13.62 -10.51
CA GLU A 81 -4.48 -13.88 -9.73
C GLU A 81 -4.18 -14.55 -8.38
N GLN A 82 -3.26 -15.52 -8.35
CA GLN A 82 -2.84 -16.17 -7.11
C GLN A 82 -2.22 -15.18 -6.12
N HIS A 83 -1.36 -14.28 -6.61
CA HIS A 83 -0.77 -13.23 -5.78
C HIS A 83 -1.85 -12.27 -5.26
N LEU A 84 -2.81 -11.88 -6.10
CA LEU A 84 -3.93 -11.05 -5.67
C LEU A 84 -4.75 -11.73 -4.57
N PHE A 85 -5.15 -12.98 -4.74
CA PHE A 85 -5.96 -13.73 -3.76
C PHE A 85 -5.32 -13.75 -2.37
N LEU A 86 -4.01 -13.99 -2.29
CA LEU A 86 -3.26 -14.04 -1.03
C LEU A 86 -3.19 -12.67 -0.33
N ASN A 87 -3.29 -11.57 -1.08
CA ASN A 87 -3.17 -10.21 -0.55
C ASN A 87 -4.52 -9.54 -0.26
N LEU A 88 -5.65 -10.14 -0.67
CA LEU A 88 -6.98 -9.61 -0.36
C LEU A 88 -7.35 -9.90 1.10
N ASN A 89 -8.07 -8.97 1.73
CA ASN A 89 -8.68 -9.21 3.04
C ASN A 89 -9.59 -10.45 2.98
N VAL A 90 -9.55 -11.27 4.04
CA VAL A 90 -10.30 -12.53 4.15
C VAL A 90 -11.78 -12.33 3.84
N SER A 91 -12.42 -11.31 4.43
CA SER A 91 -13.84 -11.03 4.23
C SER A 91 -14.23 -10.80 2.77
N VAL A 92 -13.34 -10.18 1.99
CA VAL A 92 -13.60 -9.88 0.58
C VAL A 92 -13.30 -11.08 -0.31
N ARG A 93 -12.21 -11.82 -0.06
CA ARG A 93 -11.87 -13.01 -0.87
C ARG A 93 -12.80 -14.20 -0.62
N THR A 94 -13.50 -14.25 0.53
CA THR A 94 -14.51 -15.28 0.82
C THR A 94 -15.92 -14.89 0.36
N ASN A 95 -16.14 -13.63 -0.04
CA ASN A 95 -17.37 -13.22 -0.69
C ASN A 95 -17.26 -13.55 -2.19
N GLU A 96 -17.95 -14.61 -2.62
CA GLU A 96 -17.85 -15.15 -3.98
C GLU A 96 -18.22 -14.11 -5.05
N GLU A 97 -19.29 -13.34 -4.84
CA GLU A 97 -19.75 -12.34 -5.81
C GLU A 97 -18.75 -11.18 -5.92
N ALA A 98 -18.32 -10.64 -4.79
CA ALA A 98 -17.31 -9.58 -4.75
C ALA A 98 -15.98 -10.03 -5.38
N TYR A 99 -15.51 -11.21 -5.02
CA TYR A 99 -14.26 -11.76 -5.54
C TYR A 99 -14.34 -11.97 -7.06
N LYS A 100 -15.43 -12.57 -7.55
CA LYS A 100 -15.65 -12.76 -8.99
C LYS A 100 -15.64 -11.45 -9.76
N GLN A 101 -16.34 -10.42 -9.26
CA GLN A 101 -16.35 -9.09 -9.89
C GLN A 101 -14.96 -8.43 -9.91
N ILE A 102 -14.18 -8.55 -8.82
CA ILE A 102 -12.80 -8.05 -8.75
C ILE A 102 -11.92 -8.73 -9.81
N ILE A 103 -12.03 -10.06 -9.94
CA ILE A 103 -11.28 -10.83 -10.93
C ILE A 103 -11.71 -10.49 -12.37
N ASP A 104 -13.00 -10.28 -12.62
CA ASP A 104 -13.49 -9.87 -13.94
C ASP A 104 -12.97 -8.49 -14.34
N LEU A 105 -12.91 -7.52 -13.40
CA LEU A 105 -12.31 -6.20 -13.63
C LEU A 105 -10.81 -6.32 -13.92
N LYS A 106 -10.09 -7.17 -13.19
CA LYS A 106 -8.69 -7.49 -13.46
C LYS A 106 -8.49 -8.04 -14.87
N ARG A 107 -9.26 -9.05 -15.28
CA ARG A 107 -9.18 -9.68 -16.61
C ARG A 107 -9.47 -8.69 -17.74
N LYS A 108 -10.30 -7.68 -17.48
CA LYS A 108 -10.55 -6.54 -18.38
C LYS A 108 -9.43 -5.48 -18.37
N ASN A 109 -8.32 -5.74 -17.68
CA ASN A 109 -7.20 -4.83 -17.48
C ASN A 109 -7.61 -3.49 -16.82
N LYS A 110 -8.50 -3.57 -15.81
CA LYS A 110 -9.01 -2.41 -15.06
C LYS A 110 -8.60 -2.48 -13.57
N PRO A 111 -7.30 -2.37 -13.25
CA PRO A 111 -6.80 -2.54 -11.89
C PRO A 111 -7.29 -1.45 -10.91
N GLU A 112 -7.50 -0.21 -11.39
CA GLU A 112 -8.03 0.88 -10.55
C GLU A 112 -9.49 0.61 -10.15
N ASP A 113 -10.33 0.16 -11.09
CA ASP A 113 -11.72 -0.20 -10.81
C ASP A 113 -11.82 -1.42 -9.87
N ALA A 114 -10.95 -2.42 -10.07
CA ALA A 114 -10.87 -3.58 -9.18
C ALA A 114 -10.47 -3.18 -7.74
N CYS A 115 -9.47 -2.30 -7.59
CA CYS A 115 -9.06 -1.74 -6.30
C CYS A 115 -10.19 -0.93 -5.66
N PHE A 116 -10.95 -0.19 -6.48
CA PHE A 116 -12.09 0.57 -6.01
C PHE A 116 -13.20 -0.32 -5.46
N LEU A 117 -13.59 -1.34 -6.21
CA LEU A 117 -14.58 -2.33 -5.77
C LEU A 117 -14.13 -2.99 -4.46
N TYR A 118 -12.88 -3.47 -4.40
CA TYR A 118 -12.29 -4.00 -3.17
C TYR A 118 -12.42 -3.02 -1.99
N SER A 119 -12.14 -1.74 -2.21
CA SER A 119 -12.26 -0.72 -1.16
C SER A 119 -13.69 -0.53 -0.65
N LYS A 120 -14.70 -0.73 -1.51
CA LYS A 120 -16.12 -0.68 -1.12
C LYS A 120 -16.50 -1.88 -0.26
N GLU A 121 -16.13 -3.07 -0.72
CA GLU A 121 -16.44 -4.32 -0.01
C GLU A 121 -15.76 -4.36 1.35
N LEU A 122 -14.50 -3.91 1.43
CA LEU A 122 -13.80 -3.78 2.70
C LEU A 122 -14.46 -2.75 3.62
N ALA A 123 -14.91 -1.61 3.10
CA ALA A 123 -15.63 -0.61 3.89
C ALA A 123 -16.97 -1.15 4.43
N HIS A 124 -17.73 -1.86 3.60
CA HIS A 124 -18.97 -2.52 4.01
C HIS A 124 -18.74 -3.54 5.13
N HIS A 125 -17.64 -4.31 5.05
CA HIS A 125 -17.28 -5.25 6.10
C HIS A 125 -16.88 -4.55 7.41
N VAL A 126 -16.08 -3.48 7.33
CA VAL A 126 -15.55 -2.77 8.51
C VAL A 126 -16.62 -1.91 9.20
N CYS A 127 -17.54 -1.27 8.47
CA CYS A 127 -18.63 -0.48 9.04
C CYS A 127 -19.96 -0.70 8.29
N PRO A 128 -20.68 -1.83 8.55
CA PRO A 128 -21.88 -2.21 7.80
C PRO A 128 -23.04 -1.21 7.85
N GLN A 129 -23.12 -0.41 8.92
CA GLN A 129 -24.25 0.48 9.21
C GLN A 129 -24.10 1.89 8.60
N GLN A 130 -22.95 2.21 8.00
CA GLN A 130 -22.68 3.54 7.48
C GLN A 130 -23.13 3.68 6.02
N VAL A 131 -23.79 4.79 5.68
CA VAL A 131 -24.09 5.14 4.28
C VAL A 131 -22.83 5.68 3.61
N TRP A 132 -22.46 5.05 2.50
CA TRP A 132 -21.20 5.32 1.81
C TRP A 132 -21.40 6.15 0.54
N ASN A 133 -20.71 7.28 0.46
CA ASN A 133 -20.56 8.00 -0.80
C ASN A 133 -19.34 7.43 -1.56
N TYR A 134 -19.60 6.86 -2.74
CA TYR A 134 -18.60 6.26 -3.62
C TYR A 134 -18.40 7.08 -4.90
N ASP A 135 -18.68 8.38 -4.88
CA ASP A 135 -18.75 9.19 -6.11
C ASP A 135 -17.39 9.41 -6.76
N THR A 136 -16.30 9.19 -6.02
CA THR A 136 -14.93 9.35 -6.55
C THR A 136 -14.04 8.14 -6.30
N LEU A 137 -13.48 7.64 -7.40
CA LEU A 137 -12.36 6.71 -7.46
C LEU A 137 -11.14 7.31 -6.73
N HIS A 138 -10.51 6.55 -5.86
CA HIS A 138 -9.27 6.98 -5.21
C HIS A 138 -8.08 6.80 -6.18
N LYS A 139 -7.31 7.87 -6.41
CA LYS A 139 -6.17 7.87 -7.36
C LYS A 139 -4.81 7.68 -6.69
N GLY A 140 -4.69 6.74 -5.76
CA GLY A 140 -3.41 6.38 -5.15
C GLY A 140 -3.52 5.66 -3.81
N PRO A 141 -2.47 4.96 -3.36
CA PRO A 141 -2.45 4.22 -2.09
C PRO A 141 -2.71 5.12 -0.88
N VAL A 142 -2.19 6.35 -0.87
CA VAL A 142 -2.41 7.29 0.24
C VAL A 142 -3.89 7.68 0.36
N LYS A 143 -4.57 7.91 -0.77
CA LYS A 143 -6.01 8.24 -0.77
C LYS A 143 -6.85 7.04 -0.33
N PHE A 144 -6.46 5.83 -0.73
CA PHE A 144 -7.05 4.59 -0.24
C PHE A 144 -6.92 4.48 1.29
N TYR A 145 -5.70 4.64 1.82
CA TYR A 145 -5.42 4.57 3.26
C TYR A 145 -6.18 5.64 4.06
N CYS A 146 -6.12 6.91 3.63
CA CYS A 146 -6.84 8.00 4.30
C CYS A 146 -8.35 7.75 4.32
N ARG A 147 -8.91 7.20 3.22
CA ARG A 147 -10.32 6.81 3.19
C ARG A 147 -10.60 5.79 4.28
N LEU A 148 -9.89 4.66 4.29
CA LEU A 148 -10.09 3.58 5.28
C LEU A 148 -9.94 4.06 6.73
N ILE A 149 -8.89 4.80 7.05
CA ILE A 149 -8.67 5.32 8.41
C ILE A 149 -9.80 6.26 8.84
N ASN A 150 -10.26 7.14 7.95
CA ASN A 150 -11.40 8.00 8.25
C ASN A 150 -12.67 7.18 8.54
N LEU A 151 -12.83 5.99 7.95
CA LEU A 151 -13.97 5.11 8.25
C LEU A 151 -13.85 4.53 9.66
N ILE A 152 -12.66 4.03 10.02
CA ILE A 152 -12.41 3.39 11.32
C ILE A 152 -12.49 4.40 12.46
N THR A 153 -12.00 5.61 12.25
CA THR A 153 -11.82 6.62 13.32
C THR A 153 -13.01 7.57 13.48
N LYS A 154 -13.92 7.64 12.50
CA LYS A 154 -15.11 8.50 12.54
C LYS A 154 -16.36 7.74 12.11
N PRO A 155 -16.84 6.76 12.90
CA PRO A 155 -18.18 6.25 12.73
C PRO A 155 -19.14 7.43 12.92
N LYS A 156 -19.97 7.75 11.92
CA LYS A 156 -20.95 8.83 12.07
C LYS A 156 -21.86 8.50 13.25
N GLU A 157 -22.02 9.42 14.19
CA GLU A 157 -23.08 9.32 15.20
C GLU A 157 -24.42 9.21 14.44
N VAL A 158 -25.14 8.11 14.70
CA VAL A 158 -26.49 7.91 14.22
C VAL A 158 -27.38 8.85 15.05
N HIS A 159 -27.79 9.96 14.44
CA HIS A 159 -28.89 10.79 14.95
C HIS A 159 -30.23 10.21 14.51
#